data_AF-A0A0K8RRY1-F1
#
_entry.id   AF-A0A0K8RRY1-F1
#
_cell.length_a   1.000
_cell.length_b   1.000
_cell.length_c   1.000
_cell.angle_alpha   90.00
_cell.angle_beta   90.00
_cell.angle_gamma   90.00
#
_symmetry.space_group_name_H-M   'P 1'
#
loop_
_entity.id
_entity.type
_entity.pdbx_description
1 polymer ?
#
loop_
_entity_poly.entity_id
_entity_poly.type
_entity_poly.pdbx_seq_one_letter_code
_entity_poly.pdbx_strand_id
1 'polypeptide(L)'
;LLVTAFQNGEFSNMASGPEQCMKLIQEGGDIACNLTGQGESWQGFQLAFGRLPPYNFENCEESDVQKLQDWVDKWNKHKETSKMYLCSNKKK
;
A
#
# COMPACT_ATOMS: atom_id res chain seq x y z
N LEU A 1 30.32 10.86 5.64
CA LEU A 1 29.90 10.85 4.22
C LEU A 1 28.38 11.01 4.21
N LEU A 2 27.90 12.24 4.03
CA LEU A 2 26.48 12.56 3.90
C LEU A 2 26.10 12.30 2.44
N VAL A 3 25.27 11.29 2.20
CA VAL A 3 24.67 11.08 0.88
C VAL A 3 23.34 11.83 0.87
N THR A 4 23.37 13.05 0.34
CA THR A 4 22.16 13.79 0.00
C THR A 4 21.62 13.19 -1.29
N ALA A 5 20.41 12.64 -1.27
CA ALA A 5 19.71 12.24 -2.48
C ALA A 5 18.26 12.70 -2.44
N PHE A 6 17.87 13.38 -3.53
CA PHE A 6 16.56 13.85 -3.94
C PHE A 6 15.97 15.08 -3.24
N GLN A 7 16.40 16.24 -3.73
CA GLN A 7 15.56 17.42 -3.86
C GLN A 7 14.59 17.20 -5.04
N ASN A 8 13.29 17.30 -4.76
CA ASN A 8 12.18 17.78 -5.60
C ASN A 8 10.90 16.99 -5.32
N GLY A 9 10.24 17.41 -4.26
CA GLY A 9 8.85 17.12 -3.95
C GLY A 9 8.49 18.05 -2.80
N GLU A 10 7.78 19.14 -3.08
CA GLU A 10 7.05 19.82 -2.03
C GLU A 10 6.20 18.75 -1.36
N PHE A 11 6.51 18.41 -0.10
CA PHE A 11 5.60 17.64 0.72
C PHE A 11 4.37 18.51 0.89
N SER A 12 3.38 18.28 0.04
CA SER A 12 2.01 18.70 0.32
C SER A 12 1.72 18.16 1.70
N ASN A 13 1.38 19.01 2.67
CA ASN A 13 1.06 18.61 4.04
C ASN A 13 0.13 17.39 3.97
N MET A 14 0.69 16.19 4.11
CA MET A 14 -0.10 14.98 4.06
C MET A 14 -0.79 14.92 5.40
N ALA A 15 -2.12 14.86 5.39
CA ALA A 15 -2.86 14.67 6.63
C ALA A 15 -2.28 13.43 7.33
N SER A 16 -1.81 13.62 8.57
CA SER A 16 -1.29 12.54 9.40
C SER A 16 -2.40 12.06 10.34
N GLY A 17 -2.29 10.82 10.78
CA GLY A 17 -3.26 10.24 11.71
C GLY A 17 -3.74 8.85 11.31
N PRO A 18 -4.26 8.10 12.30
CA PRO A 18 -4.50 6.67 12.20
C PRO A 18 -5.42 6.29 11.03
N GLU A 19 -6.44 7.08 10.75
CA GLU A 19 -7.37 6.86 9.62
C GLU A 19 -6.67 6.81 8.26
N GLN A 20 -5.65 7.65 8.05
CA GLN A 20 -4.94 7.72 6.78
C GLN A 20 -4.03 6.51 6.58
N CYS A 21 -3.25 6.11 7.60
CA CYS A 21 -2.49 4.86 7.53
C CYS A 21 -3.42 3.68 7.31
N MET A 22 -4.55 3.63 8.04
CA MET A 22 -5.52 2.54 7.91
C MET A 22 -6.06 2.40 6.50
N LYS A 23 -6.39 3.51 5.85
CA LYS A 23 -6.82 3.51 4.45
C LYS A 23 -5.74 2.99 3.51
N LEU A 24 -4.49 3.43 3.65
CA LEU A 24 -3.38 3.00 2.80
C LEU A 24 -3.05 1.51 3.00
N ILE A 25 -3.11 1.05 4.25
CA ILE A 25 -2.93 -0.37 4.60
C ILE A 25 -4.02 -1.23 3.94
N GLN A 26 -5.29 -0.80 4.03
CA GLN A 26 -6.40 -1.48 3.38
C GLN A 26 -6.20 -1.57 1.87
N GLU A 27 -5.88 -0.43 1.23
CA GLU A 27 -5.70 -0.37 -0.22
C GLU A 27 -4.56 -1.28 -0.71
N GLY A 28 -3.36 -1.15 -0.13
CA GLY A 28 -2.23 -1.97 -0.55
C GLY A 28 -2.41 -3.45 -0.19
N GLY A 29 -3.07 -3.74 0.93
CA GLY A 29 -3.42 -5.11 1.35
C GLY A 29 -4.33 -5.78 0.34
N ASP A 30 -5.39 -5.08 -0.09
CA ASP A 30 -6.32 -5.58 -1.10
C ASP A 30 -5.64 -5.82 -2.46
N ILE A 31 -4.72 -4.94 -2.88
CA ILE A 31 -3.95 -5.16 -4.12
C ILE A 31 -3.11 -6.43 -3.99
N ALA A 32 -2.36 -6.59 -2.90
CA ALA A 32 -1.48 -7.73 -2.67
C ALA A 32 -2.26 -9.05 -2.57
N CYS A 33 -3.35 -9.09 -1.80
CA CYS A 33 -4.21 -10.27 -1.65
C CYS A 33 -4.82 -10.70 -2.98
N ASN A 34 -5.33 -9.75 -3.78
CA ASN A 34 -5.89 -10.04 -5.10
C ASN A 34 -4.83 -10.60 -6.07
N LEU A 35 -3.62 -10.04 -6.07
CA LEU A 35 -2.55 -10.49 -6.97
C LEU A 35 -2.00 -11.87 -6.58
N THR A 36 -1.92 -12.17 -5.29
CA THR A 36 -1.38 -13.44 -4.79
C THR A 36 -2.39 -14.59 -4.87
N GLY A 37 -3.64 -14.30 -5.25
CA GLY A 37 -4.70 -15.32 -5.35
C GLY A 37 -5.17 -15.85 -4.01
N GLN A 38 -4.89 -15.13 -2.91
CA GLN A 38 -5.32 -15.54 -1.56
C GLN A 38 -6.84 -15.48 -1.38
N GLY A 39 -7.58 -14.85 -2.30
CA GLY A 39 -9.04 -14.87 -2.39
C GLY A 39 -9.77 -14.13 -1.26
N GLU A 40 -9.14 -14.00 -0.10
CA GLU A 40 -9.57 -13.19 1.03
C GLU A 40 -9.05 -11.77 0.86
N SER A 41 -9.93 -10.78 0.96
CA SER A 41 -9.55 -9.37 1.00
C SER A 41 -8.91 -9.03 2.34
N TRP A 42 -8.19 -7.91 2.40
CA TRP A 42 -7.67 -7.40 3.66
C TRP A 42 -8.80 -7.14 4.69
N GLN A 43 -9.97 -6.72 4.19
CA GLN A 43 -11.19 -6.62 4.98
C GLN A 43 -11.67 -8.01 5.49
N GLY A 44 -11.54 -9.07 4.70
CA GLY A 44 -11.83 -10.44 5.13
C GLY A 44 -10.92 -10.89 6.28
N PHE A 45 -9.62 -10.60 6.19
CA PHE A 45 -8.68 -10.84 7.28
C PHE A 45 -9.08 -10.09 8.56
N GLN A 46 -9.45 -8.80 8.44
CA GLN A 46 -9.93 -8.01 9.58
C GLN A 46 -11.17 -8.63 10.24
N LEU A 47 -12.16 -9.06 9.44
CA LEU A 47 -13.39 -9.68 9.93
C LEU A 47 -13.13 -11.04 10.59
N ALA A 48 -12.25 -11.86 10.02
CA ALA A 48 -11.97 -13.21 10.49
C ALA A 48 -11.18 -13.23 11.80
N PHE A 49 -10.21 -12.32 11.94
CA PHE A 49 -9.30 -12.33 13.10
C PHE A 49 -9.65 -11.29 14.16
N GLY A 50 -10.61 -10.38 13.89
CA GLY A 50 -11.15 -9.39 14.84
C GLY A 50 -10.14 -8.36 15.34
N ARG A 51 -8.89 -8.45 14.89
CA ARG A 51 -7.79 -7.53 15.15
C ARG A 51 -6.86 -7.53 13.95
N LEU A 52 -6.38 -6.36 13.60
CA LEU A 52 -5.20 -6.25 12.76
C LEU A 52 -4.01 -6.90 13.49
N PRO A 53 -2.98 -7.36 12.76
CA PRO A 53 -1.68 -7.57 13.39
C PRO A 53 -1.32 -6.29 14.15
N PRO A 54 -0.79 -6.35 15.38
CA PRO A 54 -0.45 -5.16 16.13
C PRO A 54 0.47 -4.30 15.27
N TYR A 55 -0.02 -3.13 14.87
CA TYR A 55 0.76 -2.18 14.09
C TYR A 55 1.51 -1.27 15.05
N ASN A 56 2.78 -1.02 14.76
CA ASN A 56 3.56 0.03 15.40
C ASN A 56 3.14 1.45 14.94
N PHE A 57 1.94 1.61 14.35
CA PHE A 57 1.45 2.86 13.73
C PHE A 57 0.30 3.51 14.50
N GLU A 58 0.13 3.23 15.79
CA GLU A 58 -0.87 3.89 16.64
C GLU A 58 -0.77 5.42 16.57
N ASN A 59 0.44 5.95 16.29
CA ASN A 59 0.70 7.38 16.11
C ASN A 59 0.78 7.86 14.65
N CYS A 60 0.58 6.97 13.67
CA CYS A 60 0.62 7.19 12.20
C CYS A 60 1.16 8.57 11.80
N GLU A 61 2.48 8.74 11.92
CA GLU A 61 3.12 10.02 11.64
C GLU A 61 3.19 10.24 10.13
N GLU A 62 3.47 11.47 9.71
CA GLU A 62 3.64 11.80 8.28
C GLU A 62 4.66 10.88 7.59
N SER A 63 5.73 10.49 8.30
CA SER A 63 6.73 9.56 7.78
C SER A 63 6.18 8.14 7.56
N ASP A 64 5.19 7.72 8.34
CA ASP A 64 4.53 6.43 8.18
C ASP A 64 3.52 6.47 7.04
N VAL A 65 2.77 7.57 6.94
CA VAL A 65 1.89 7.85 5.79
C VAL A 65 2.70 7.78 4.49
N GLN A 66 3.85 8.43 4.44
CA GLN A 66 4.70 8.41 3.25
C GLN A 66 5.19 6.99 2.90
N LYS A 67 5.68 6.23 3.89
CA LYS A 67 6.14 4.84 3.66
C LYS A 67 4.99 3.95 3.15
N LEU A 68 3.79 4.13 3.69
CA LEU A 68 2.60 3.39 3.27
C LEU A 68 2.15 3.81 1.87
N GLN A 69 2.20 5.10 1.54
CA GLN A 69 1.93 5.58 0.19
C GLN A 69 2.91 4.98 -0.81
N ASP A 70 4.22 5.03 -0.53
CA ASP A 70 5.25 4.42 -1.38
C ASP A 70 5.02 2.91 -1.57
N TRP A 71 4.53 2.24 -0.53
CA TRP A 71 4.19 0.83 -0.56
C TRP A 71 2.96 0.53 -1.44
N VAL A 72 1.88 1.32 -1.30
CA VAL A 72 0.70 1.25 -2.18
C VAL A 72 1.07 1.48 -3.64
N ASP A 73 1.90 2.49 -3.92
CA ASP A 73 2.34 2.83 -5.27
C ASP A 73 3.16 1.69 -5.91
N LYS A 74 4.03 1.05 -5.13
CA LYS A 74 4.79 -0.14 -5.56
C LYS A 74 3.88 -1.31 -5.91
N TRP A 75 2.87 -1.60 -5.10
CA TRP A 75 1.90 -2.66 -5.37
C TRP A 75 1.04 -2.36 -6.60
N ASN A 76 0.58 -1.11 -6.77
CA ASN A 76 -0.13 -0.68 -7.96
C ASN A 76 0.73 -0.84 -9.23
N LYS A 77 2.00 -0.41 -9.19
CA LYS A 77 2.93 -0.62 -10.30
C LYS A 77 3.12 -2.11 -10.60
N HIS A 78 3.28 -2.93 -9.57
CA HIS A 78 3.44 -4.38 -9.73
C HIS A 78 2.18 -5.01 -10.35
N LYS A 79 0.98 -4.61 -9.90
CA LYS A 79 -0.30 -5.03 -10.47
C LYS A 79 -0.39 -4.77 -11.97
N GLU A 80 -0.12 -3.55 -12.41
CA GLU A 80 -0.21 -3.19 -13.82
C GLU A 80 0.86 -3.88 -14.66
N THR A 81 2.07 -4.03 -14.11
CA THR A 81 3.16 -4.80 -14.74
C THR A 81 2.76 -6.26 -14.91
N SER A 82 2.24 -6.90 -13.85
CA SER A 82 1.77 -8.28 -13.87
C SER A 82 0.64 -8.48 -14.86
N LYS A 83 -0.35 -7.57 -14.94
CA LYS A 83 -1.39 -7.61 -15.98
C LYS A 83 -0.79 -7.54 -17.39
N MET A 84 0.15 -6.63 -17.63
CA MET A 84 0.79 -6.49 -18.94
C MET A 84 1.48 -7.80 -19.40
N TYR A 85 2.20 -8.46 -18.49
CA TYR A 85 2.95 -9.68 -18.81
C TYR A 85 2.08 -10.95 -18.81
N LEU A 86 1.19 -11.09 -17.83
CA LEU A 86 0.40 -12.32 -17.62
C LEU A 86 -0.89 -12.33 -18.44
N CYS A 87 -1.56 -11.19 -18.58
CA CYS A 87 -2.85 -11.10 -19.28
C CYS A 87 -2.67 -10.80 -20.77
N SER A 88 -1.60 -11.34 -21.40
CA SER A 88 -1.22 -11.13 -22.81
C SER A 88 -2.40 -10.69 -23.67
N ASN A 89 -2.30 -9.52 -24.33
CA ASN A 89 -3.29 -9.01 -25.28
C ASN A 89 -3.45 -9.98 -26.46
N LYS A 90 -4.08 -11.14 -26.24
CA LYS A 90 -4.72 -11.89 -27.31
C LYS A 90 -5.90 -11.03 -27.71
N LYS A 91 -5.65 -10.14 -28.69
CA LYS A 91 -6.71 -9.65 -29.56
C LYS A 91 -7.47 -10.89 -30.03
N LYS A 92 -8.69 -11.06 -29.52
CA LYS A 92 -9.65 -12.02 -30.04
C LYS A 92 -10.03 -11.59 -31.45
#